data_AF-A0A9D1H2Z8-F1
#
_entry.id   AF-A0A9D1H2Z8-F1
#
_cell.length_a   1.000
_cell.length_b   1.000
_cell.length_c   1.000
_cell.angle_alpha   90.00
_cell.angle_beta   90.00
_cell.angle_gamma   90.00
#
_symmetry.space_group_name_H-M   'P 1'
#
loop_
_entity.id
_entity.type
_entity.pdbx_description
1 polymer ?
#
loop_
_entity_poly.entity_id
_entity_poly.type
_entity_poly.pdbx_seq_one_letter_code
_entity_poly.pdbx_strand_id
1 'polypeptide(L)'
;MNLIKFVKHFTDISADFWGLPFISAVYNRGIVNGYEDMTFRPNDHIIYNDAFKMIVEAINYSFFAETNGGYPAGYQTVAKDLELVARDFVNYTHKVNRYEAGVLIYNVLDIPIARKADNEDGFVLMDGVYDTTSPRMTLRMLHDKSQTQE
;
A
#
# COMPACT_ATOMS: atom_id res chain seq x y z
N MET A 1 -3.42 -27.37 1.81
CA MET A 1 -3.08 -27.16 0.39
C MET A 1 -1.84 -26.27 0.36
N ASN A 2 -0.67 -26.80 0.01
CA ASN A 2 0.56 -26.01 -0.11
C ASN A 2 0.48 -25.22 -1.42
N LEU A 3 0.03 -23.97 -1.33
CA LEU A 3 0.24 -22.99 -2.38
C LEU A 3 1.75 -22.83 -2.53
N ILE A 4 2.30 -23.20 -3.68
CA ILE A 4 3.63 -22.77 -4.09
C ILE A 4 3.55 -21.24 -4.14
N LYS A 5 3.95 -20.56 -3.07
CA LYS A 5 4.10 -19.11 -3.07
C LYS A 5 5.12 -18.79 -4.14
N PHE A 6 4.70 -18.08 -5.18
CA PHE A 6 5.62 -17.53 -6.16
C PHE A 6 6.54 -16.55 -5.43
N VAL A 7 7.77 -16.96 -5.16
CA VAL A 7 8.79 -16.05 -4.66
C VAL A 7 9.36 -15.36 -5.88
N LYS A 8 9.04 -14.07 -6.07
CA LYS A 8 9.73 -13.28 -7.07
C LYS A 8 11.20 -13.21 -6.69
N HIS A 9 12.03 -13.68 -7.62
CA HIS A 9 13.46 -13.53 -7.52
C HIS A 9 13.82 -12.12 -8.00
N PHE A 10 14.38 -11.31 -7.09
CA PHE A 10 15.06 -10.08 -7.41
C PHE A 10 16.55 -10.35 -7.56
N THR A 11 17.20 -9.76 -8.57
CA THR A 11 18.60 -10.06 -8.93
C THR A 11 19.60 -9.56 -7.89
N ASP A 12 19.20 -8.63 -7.03
CA ASP A 12 20.01 -8.00 -5.98
C ASP A 12 19.65 -8.49 -4.56
N ILE A 13 18.82 -9.53 -4.43
CA ILE A 13 18.45 -10.14 -3.15
C ILE A 13 18.96 -11.59 -3.12
N SER A 14 19.88 -11.88 -2.19
CA SER A 14 20.33 -13.26 -1.97
C SER A 14 19.27 -14.09 -1.23
N ALA A 15 19.34 -15.42 -1.39
CA ALA A 15 18.44 -16.34 -0.69
C ALA A 15 18.55 -16.27 0.84
N ASP A 16 19.73 -15.90 1.34
CA ASP A 16 20.02 -15.75 2.78
C ASP A 16 19.82 -14.31 3.28
N PHE A 17 19.28 -13.42 2.44
CA PHE A 17 19.01 -12.05 2.87
C PHE A 17 17.92 -12.05 3.95
N TRP A 18 18.24 -11.52 5.13
CA TRP A 18 17.33 -11.50 6.29
C TRP A 18 15.96 -10.87 5.98
N GLY A 19 15.93 -9.93 5.02
CA GLY A 19 14.72 -9.22 4.60
C GLY A 19 13.84 -10.00 3.62
N LEU A 20 14.32 -11.12 3.08
CA LEU A 20 13.63 -11.88 2.03
C LEU A 20 12.19 -12.29 2.40
N PRO A 21 11.89 -12.74 3.63
CA PRO A 21 10.50 -13.08 3.99
C PRO A 21 9.56 -11.87 3.94
N PHE A 22 10.03 -10.69 4.33
CA PHE A 22 9.26 -9.45 4.33
C PHE A 22 9.04 -8.93 2.92
N ILE A 23 10.10 -8.90 2.11
CA ILE A 23 10.04 -8.55 0.68
C ILE A 23 9.05 -9.46 -0.05
N SER A 24 9.15 -10.77 0.18
CA SER A 24 8.22 -11.75 -0.40
C SER A 24 6.78 -11.51 0.05
N ALA A 25 6.56 -11.10 1.30
CA ALA A 25 5.22 -10.86 1.83
C ALA A 25 4.54 -9.62 1.21
N VAL A 26 5.29 -8.53 0.97
CA VAL A 26 4.76 -7.32 0.33
C VAL A 26 4.62 -7.49 -1.19
N TYR A 27 5.54 -8.24 -1.82
CA TYR A 27 5.45 -8.57 -3.24
C TYR A 27 4.21 -9.42 -3.54
N ASN A 28 4.00 -10.49 -2.78
CA ASN A 28 2.85 -11.38 -2.98
C ASN A 28 1.50 -10.70 -2.72
N ARG A 29 1.50 -9.52 -2.07
CA ARG A 29 0.31 -8.69 -1.86
C ARG A 29 0.17 -7.57 -2.90
N GLY A 30 1.09 -7.46 -3.86
CA GLY A 30 1.09 -6.39 -4.87
C GLY A 30 1.50 -5.02 -4.35
N ILE A 31 1.97 -4.91 -3.09
CA ILE A 31 2.33 -3.63 -2.46
C ILE A 31 3.64 -3.08 -3.04
N VAL A 32 4.58 -3.98 -3.37
CA VAL A 32 5.87 -3.62 -3.99
C VAL A 32 6.17 -4.59 -5.13
N ASN A 33 6.50 -4.06 -6.31
CA ASN A 33 6.79 -4.88 -7.49
C ASN A 33 8.29 -4.97 -7.84
N GLY A 34 9.13 -4.14 -7.21
CA GLY A 34 10.51 -3.89 -7.64
C GLY A 34 10.58 -3.06 -8.91
N TYR A 35 11.72 -3.08 -9.57
CA TYR A 35 12.02 -2.29 -10.76
C TYR A 35 12.02 -3.15 -12.04
N GLU A 36 11.94 -2.48 -13.19
CA GLU A 36 11.96 -3.14 -14.51
C GLU A 36 13.24 -3.94 -14.77
N ASP A 37 14.35 -3.53 -14.15
CA ASP A 37 15.66 -4.21 -14.19
C ASP A 37 15.75 -5.46 -13.30
N MET A 38 14.61 -5.91 -12.75
CA MET A 38 14.48 -7.05 -11.84
C MET A 38 15.16 -6.86 -10.47
N THR A 39 15.47 -5.63 -10.07
CA THR A 39 16.00 -5.32 -8.73
C THR A 39 14.88 -4.96 -7.73
N PHE A 40 15.16 -5.13 -6.44
CA PHE A 40 14.34 -4.62 -5.34
C PHE A 40 14.90 -3.33 -4.73
N ARG A 41 16.23 -3.20 -4.72
CA ARG A 41 17.02 -2.11 -4.12
C ARG A 41 16.82 -1.99 -2.60
N PRO A 42 17.18 -3.02 -1.81
CA PRO A 42 16.85 -3.11 -0.38
C PRO A 42 17.53 -2.05 0.50
N ASN A 43 18.59 -1.41 0.00
CA ASN A 43 19.35 -0.39 0.72
C ASN A 43 19.03 1.04 0.26
N ASP A 44 18.15 1.20 -0.73
CA ASP A 44 17.72 2.51 -1.19
C ASP A 44 16.79 3.16 -0.16
N HIS A 45 16.79 4.49 -0.13
CA HIS A 45 15.85 5.22 0.70
C HIS A 45 14.50 5.28 0.01
N ILE A 46 13.42 5.09 0.78
CA ILE A 46 12.06 5.37 0.33
C ILE A 46 11.90 6.89 0.17
N ILE A 47 11.39 7.32 -0.98
CA ILE A 47 10.88 8.68 -1.18
C ILE A 47 9.36 8.73 -1.05
N TYR A 48 8.78 9.94 -0.97
CA TYR A 48 7.32 10.08 -0.83
C TYR A 48 6.53 9.34 -1.91
N ASN A 49 6.97 9.36 -3.17
CA ASN A 49 6.29 8.59 -4.24
C ASN A 49 6.24 7.09 -3.94
N ASP A 50 7.33 6.50 -3.43
CA ASP A 50 7.37 5.08 -3.08
C ASP A 50 6.43 4.81 -1.91
N ALA A 51 6.46 5.67 -0.88
CA ALA A 51 5.58 5.54 0.28
C ALA A 51 4.09 5.66 -0.10
N PHE A 52 3.74 6.60 -0.98
CA PHE A 52 2.38 6.74 -1.50
C PHE A 52 1.94 5.50 -2.26
N LYS A 53 2.79 4.97 -3.13
CA LYS A 53 2.49 3.73 -3.83
C LYS A 53 2.22 2.60 -2.83
N MET A 54 3.13 2.38 -1.88
CA MET A 54 2.98 1.31 -0.88
C MET A 54 1.69 1.45 -0.06
N ILE A 55 1.36 2.66 0.38
CA ILE A 55 0.16 2.92 1.20
C ILE A 55 -1.11 2.72 0.37
N VAL A 56 -1.18 3.30 -0.83
CA VAL A 56 -2.34 3.19 -1.74
C VAL A 56 -2.60 1.74 -2.11
N GLU A 57 -1.56 0.95 -2.39
CA GLU A 57 -1.70 -0.49 -2.66
C GLU A 57 -2.16 -1.24 -1.39
N ALA A 58 -1.61 -0.90 -0.22
CA ALA A 58 -1.95 -1.58 1.04
C ALA A 58 -3.43 -1.42 1.44
N ILE A 59 -4.07 -0.31 1.08
CA ILE A 59 -5.51 -0.10 1.27
C ILE A 59 -6.34 -0.40 0.01
N ASN A 60 -5.71 -0.92 -1.05
CA ASN A 60 -6.30 -1.36 -2.32
C ASN A 60 -6.96 -0.24 -3.15
N TYR A 61 -6.36 0.96 -3.11
CA TYR A 61 -6.80 2.15 -3.85
C TYR A 61 -6.10 2.28 -5.23
N SER A 62 -5.32 1.29 -5.67
CA SER A 62 -4.55 1.39 -6.91
C SER A 62 -5.41 1.62 -8.15
N PHE A 63 -6.63 1.10 -8.21
CA PHE A 63 -7.56 1.44 -9.30
C PHE A 63 -7.82 2.95 -9.44
N PHE A 64 -8.01 3.65 -8.31
CA PHE A 64 -8.16 5.11 -8.34
C PHE A 64 -6.88 5.80 -8.81
N ALA A 65 -5.71 5.27 -8.42
CA ALA A 65 -4.44 5.82 -8.88
C ALA A 65 -4.23 5.58 -10.38
N GLU A 66 -4.51 4.38 -10.90
CA GLU A 66 -4.35 4.07 -12.32
C GLU A 66 -5.32 4.89 -13.19
N THR A 67 -6.56 5.10 -12.75
CA THR A 67 -7.53 5.97 -13.46
C THR A 67 -7.13 7.46 -13.41
N ASN A 68 -6.32 7.88 -12.44
CA ASN A 68 -5.75 9.22 -12.34
C ASN A 68 -4.36 9.36 -13.02
N GLY A 69 -4.02 8.48 -13.95
CA GLY A 69 -2.80 8.57 -14.76
C GLY A 69 -1.61 7.74 -14.26
N GLY A 70 -1.86 6.80 -13.34
CA GLY A 70 -0.89 5.79 -12.92
C GLY A 70 0.32 6.36 -12.19
N TYR A 71 1.38 5.58 -12.10
CA TYR A 71 2.57 5.98 -11.35
C TYR A 71 3.42 7.02 -12.10
N PRO A 72 3.85 8.13 -11.45
CA PRO A 72 3.58 8.49 -10.05
C PRO A 72 2.35 9.40 -9.87
N ALA A 73 1.87 10.07 -10.93
CA ALA A 73 0.91 11.18 -10.82
C ALA A 73 -0.41 10.77 -10.15
N GLY A 74 -1.01 9.65 -10.55
CA GLY A 74 -2.25 9.17 -9.97
C GLY A 74 -2.13 8.76 -8.51
N TYR A 75 -0.99 8.19 -8.11
CA TYR A 75 -0.72 7.87 -6.70
C TYR A 75 -0.53 9.13 -5.85
N GLN A 76 0.07 10.19 -6.41
CA GLN A 76 0.14 11.49 -5.76
C GLN A 76 -1.25 12.13 -5.59
N THR A 77 -2.10 12.04 -6.61
CA THR A 77 -3.49 12.53 -6.55
C THR A 77 -4.26 11.81 -5.45
N VAL A 78 -4.25 10.48 -5.46
CA VAL A 78 -4.93 9.68 -4.43
C VAL A 78 -4.38 9.99 -3.03
N ALA A 79 -3.05 10.09 -2.86
CA ALA A 79 -2.46 10.42 -1.56
C ALA A 79 -2.90 11.79 -1.03
N LYS A 80 -3.11 12.77 -1.91
CA LYS A 80 -3.62 14.10 -1.55
C LYS A 80 -5.11 14.09 -1.23
N ASP A 81 -5.90 13.34 -1.98
CA ASP A 81 -7.34 13.22 -1.75
C ASP A 81 -7.63 12.49 -0.43
N LEU A 82 -6.78 11.52 -0.10
CA LEU A 82 -6.76 10.81 1.17
C LEU A 82 -6.14 11.60 2.33
N GLU A 83 -5.59 12.79 2.07
CA GLU A 83 -4.95 13.64 3.07
C GLU A 83 -3.80 12.93 3.83
N LEU A 84 -3.07 12.03 3.14
CA LEU A 84 -1.92 11.34 3.74
C LEU A 84 -0.81 12.32 4.16
N VAL A 85 -0.73 13.45 3.47
CA VAL A 85 0.22 14.55 3.69
C VAL A 85 -0.49 15.90 3.53
N ALA A 86 0.10 16.96 4.06
CA ALA A 86 -0.41 18.33 3.85
C ALA A 86 -0.44 18.68 2.36
N ARG A 87 -1.56 19.24 1.89
CA ARG A 87 -1.86 19.44 0.46
C ARG A 87 -0.88 20.37 -0.28
N ASP A 88 -0.27 21.32 0.42
CA ASP A 88 0.37 22.48 -0.23
C ASP A 88 1.89 22.38 -0.40
N PHE A 89 2.58 21.44 0.25
CA PHE A 89 4.05 21.37 0.23
C PHE A 89 4.60 19.95 0.39
N VAL A 90 4.51 19.14 -0.67
CA VAL A 90 5.18 17.83 -0.71
C VAL A 90 6.17 17.82 -1.86
N ASN A 91 7.45 17.74 -1.52
CA ASN A 91 8.47 17.34 -2.48
C ASN A 91 8.42 15.81 -2.63
N TYR A 92 7.80 15.33 -3.70
CA TYR A 92 7.54 13.91 -3.91
C TYR A 92 8.79 13.01 -4.02
N THR A 93 9.95 13.62 -4.27
CA THR A 93 11.25 12.91 -4.32
C THR A 93 12.05 13.09 -3.03
N HIS A 94 11.50 13.75 -2.01
CA HIS A 94 12.10 13.81 -0.69
C HIS A 94 12.12 12.42 -0.04
N LYS A 95 13.26 12.10 0.58
CA LYS A 95 13.47 10.88 1.34
C LYS A 95 12.65 10.94 2.62
N VAL A 96 11.75 9.97 2.81
CA VAL A 96 10.86 9.94 3.96
C VAL A 96 11.67 9.67 5.23
N ASN A 97 11.65 10.61 6.17
CA ASN A 97 12.23 10.41 7.49
C ASN A 97 11.24 9.73 8.46
N ARG A 98 11.69 9.37 9.66
CA ARG A 98 10.86 8.63 10.64
C ARG A 98 9.60 9.38 11.08
N TYR A 99 9.67 10.71 11.19
CA TYR A 99 8.52 11.53 11.56
C TYR A 99 7.47 11.50 10.43
N GLU A 100 7.91 11.69 9.19
CA GLU A 100 7.03 11.66 8.02
C GLU A 100 6.41 10.27 7.81
N ALA A 101 7.20 9.20 7.96
CA ALA A 101 6.68 7.84 7.97
C ALA A 101 5.60 7.64 9.04
N GLY A 102 5.81 8.19 10.25
CA GLY A 102 4.83 8.16 11.33
C GLY A 102 3.53 8.88 10.97
N VAL A 103 3.61 10.07 10.36
CA VAL A 103 2.44 10.83 9.88
C VAL A 103 1.68 10.03 8.82
N LEU A 104 2.39 9.49 7.83
CA LEU A 104 1.79 8.69 6.76
C LEU A 104 1.06 7.46 7.30
N ILE A 105 1.70 6.72 8.22
CA ILE A 105 1.10 5.55 8.87
C ILE A 105 -0.12 5.97 9.68
N TYR A 106 -0.01 7.03 10.50
CA TYR A 106 -1.11 7.49 11.34
C TYR A 106 -2.33 7.90 10.52
N ASN A 107 -2.11 8.68 9.44
CA ASN A 107 -3.18 9.20 8.61
C ASN A 107 -3.95 8.10 7.87
N VAL A 108 -3.28 7.00 7.48
CA VAL A 108 -3.97 5.90 6.79
C VAL A 108 -4.81 5.02 7.72
N LEU A 109 -4.57 5.03 9.03
CA LEU A 109 -5.22 4.09 9.97
C LEU A 109 -6.75 4.14 9.95
N ASP A 110 -7.31 5.32 9.70
CA ASP A 110 -8.77 5.55 9.73
C ASP A 110 -9.39 5.70 8.34
N ILE A 111 -8.61 5.50 7.29
CA ILE A 111 -9.09 5.49 5.91
C ILE A 111 -9.82 4.16 5.65
N PRO A 112 -11.06 4.18 5.11
CA PRO A 112 -11.73 2.99 4.63
C PRO A 112 -10.86 2.20 3.66
N ILE A 113 -10.74 0.89 3.83
CA ILE A 113 -10.08 0.06 2.82
C ILE A 113 -11.01 -0.14 1.63
N ALA A 114 -10.45 -0.32 0.44
CA ALA A 114 -11.22 -0.71 -0.74
C ALA A 114 -11.17 -2.23 -0.92
N ARG A 115 -12.21 -2.82 -1.49
CA ARG A 115 -12.21 -4.19 -1.99
C ARG A 115 -12.64 -4.23 -3.45
N LYS A 116 -12.18 -5.26 -4.18
CA LYS A 116 -12.74 -5.56 -5.50
C LYS A 116 -14.22 -5.93 -5.33
N ALA A 117 -15.07 -5.39 -6.19
CA ALA A 117 -16.49 -5.76 -6.23
C ALA A 117 -16.66 -7.17 -6.79
N ASP A 118 -17.73 -7.85 -6.35
CA ASP A 118 -17.99 -9.26 -6.69
C ASP A 118 -18.41 -9.46 -8.15
N ASN A 119 -18.86 -8.40 -8.82
CA ASN A 119 -19.31 -8.37 -10.22
C ASN A 119 -18.23 -7.87 -11.20
N GLU A 120 -16.96 -8.04 -10.82
CA GLU A 120 -15.73 -7.91 -11.62
C GLU A 120 -15.33 -6.52 -12.17
N ASP A 121 -16.26 -5.56 -12.29
CA ASP A 121 -16.00 -4.24 -12.90
C ASP A 121 -16.03 -3.04 -11.93
N GLY A 122 -15.83 -3.26 -10.63
CA GLY A 122 -15.92 -2.17 -9.65
C GLY A 122 -15.08 -2.35 -8.38
N PHE A 123 -15.07 -1.28 -7.59
CA PHE A 123 -14.48 -1.24 -6.25
C PHE A 123 -15.53 -0.81 -5.25
N VAL A 124 -15.46 -1.39 -4.07
CA VAL A 124 -16.33 -1.04 -2.95
C VAL A 124 -15.47 -0.42 -1.86
N LEU A 125 -15.77 0.82 -1.50
CA LEU A 125 -15.20 1.45 -0.31
C LEU A 125 -15.88 0.87 0.93
N MET A 126 -15.10 0.38 1.88
CA MET A 126 -15.61 -0.15 3.14
C MET A 126 -15.85 1.00 4.12
N ASP A 127 -16.71 1.96 3.74
CA ASP A 127 -17.02 3.16 4.52
C ASP A 127 -18.26 2.99 5.41
N GLY A 128 -19.07 1.97 5.15
CA GLY A 128 -20.32 1.68 5.86
C GLY A 128 -21.51 2.54 5.45
N VAL A 129 -21.42 3.29 4.35
CA VAL A 129 -22.45 4.25 3.93
C VAL A 129 -23.45 3.65 2.95
N TYR A 130 -23.00 2.74 2.06
CA TYR A 130 -23.78 2.37 0.88
C TYR A 130 -24.48 1.00 0.95
N ASP A 131 -23.95 0.03 1.70
CA ASP A 131 -24.55 -1.30 1.80
C ASP A 131 -24.21 -1.96 3.14
N THR A 132 -25.22 -2.58 3.76
CA THR A 132 -25.08 -3.45 4.94
C THR A 132 -24.08 -4.59 4.76
N THR A 133 -23.80 -5.00 3.52
CA THR A 133 -22.79 -6.04 3.21
C THR A 133 -21.35 -5.51 3.23
N SER A 134 -21.17 -4.19 3.24
CA SER A 134 -19.87 -3.52 3.18
C SER A 134 -19.67 -2.65 4.42
N PRO A 135 -19.59 -3.27 5.61
CA PRO A 135 -19.43 -2.55 6.86
C PRO A 135 -18.13 -1.76 6.84
N ARG A 136 -18.10 -0.67 7.61
CA ARG A 136 -16.89 0.14 7.74
C ARG A 136 -15.69 -0.73 8.14
N MET A 137 -14.59 -0.62 7.40
CA MET A 137 -13.36 -1.36 7.69
C MET A 137 -12.14 -0.48 7.38
N THR A 138 -11.26 -0.33 8.36
CA THR A 138 -10.02 0.44 8.26
C THR A 138 -8.84 -0.38 8.79
N LEU A 139 -7.61 0.07 8.57
CA LEU A 139 -6.43 -0.60 9.13
C LEU A 139 -6.44 -0.61 10.67
N ARG A 140 -6.92 0.47 11.31
CA ARG A 140 -7.10 0.50 12.78
C ARG A 140 -8.03 -0.60 13.26
N MET A 141 -9.18 -0.78 12.60
CA MET A 141 -10.14 -1.81 12.98
C MET A 141 -9.59 -3.23 12.79
N LEU A 142 -8.77 -3.45 11.77
CA LEU A 142 -8.10 -4.74 11.56
C LEU A 142 -7.02 -5.01 12.61
N HIS A 143 -6.28 -3.97 13.00
CA HIS A 143 -5.31 -4.04 14.08
C HIS A 143 -5.98 -4.39 15.42
N ASP A 144 -7.04 -3.70 15.81
CA ASP A 144 -7.69 -3.93 17.11
C ASP A 144 -8.35 -5.32 17.19
N LYS A 145 -8.83 -5.86 16.05
CA LYS A 145 -9.33 -7.23 15.95
C LYS A 145 -8.24 -8.29 16.12
N SER A 146 -6.99 -8.01 15.73
CA SER A 146 -5.91 -8.99 15.88
C SER A 146 -5.45 -9.11 17.34
N GLN A 147 -5.58 -8.02 18.12
CA GLN A 147 -5.22 -8.00 19.54
C GLN A 147 -6.27 -8.67 20.46
N THR A 148 -7.47 -8.93 19.95
CA THR A 148 -8.60 -9.50 20.72
C THR A 148 -8.84 -10.98 20.45
N GLN A 149 -8.06 -11.59 19.56
CA GLN A 149 -8.13 -13.03 19.22
C GLN A 149 -7.07 -13.88 19.94
N GLU A 150 -6.43 -13.33 20.97
CA GLU A 150 -5.57 -14.03 21.95
C GLU A 150 -6.29 -14.18 23.30
#